data_AF-A0A940B934-F1
#
_entry.id   AF-A0A940B934-F1
#
_cell.length_a   1.000
_cell.length_b   1.000
_cell.length_c   1.000
_cell.angle_alpha   90.00
_cell.angle_beta   90.00
_cell.angle_gamma   90.00
#
_symmetry.space_group_name_H-M   'P 1'
#
loop_
_entity.id
_entity.type
_entity.pdbx_description
1 polymer ?
#
loop_
_entity_poly.entity_id
_entity_poly.type
_entity_poly.pdbx_seq_one_letter_code
_entity_poly.pdbx_strand_id
1 'polypeptide(L)'
;MEYTANSDKITRDFFDSLLLETRYIDSVLPSTKFELFGEVFDTPIMTAALSHLGNTAKNGMVIYAEAAKKANAVHWVGMGDDKELEEITATKARTIKIIKPHKDNNEVFRKIEHA
;
A
#
# COMPACT_ATOMS: atom_id res chain seq x y z
N MET A 1 -32.87 8.57 1.07
CA MET A 1 -31.58 7.89 0.87
C MET A 1 -31.68 7.13 -0.42
N GLU A 2 -30.84 7.45 -1.39
CA GLU A 2 -30.74 6.69 -2.63
C GLU A 2 -29.88 5.46 -2.33
N TYR A 3 -30.46 4.26 -2.39
CA TYR A 3 -29.73 3.02 -2.15
C TYR A 3 -28.89 2.69 -3.38
N THR A 4 -27.60 2.40 -3.17
CA THR A 4 -26.66 2.02 -4.23
C THR A 4 -25.86 0.79 -3.82
N ALA A 5 -25.47 -0.02 -4.80
CA ALA A 5 -24.52 -1.12 -4.62
C ALA A 5 -23.09 -0.73 -5.04
N ASN A 6 -22.86 0.54 -5.43
CA ASN A 6 -21.55 1.03 -5.82
C ASN A 6 -20.68 1.22 -4.56
N SER A 7 -19.65 0.39 -4.41
CA SER A 7 -18.73 0.42 -3.27
C SER A 7 -18.05 1.77 -3.09
N ASP A 8 -17.67 2.46 -4.16
CA ASP A 8 -16.95 3.74 -4.07
C ASP A 8 -17.83 4.81 -3.44
N LYS A 9 -19.11 4.85 -3.85
CA LYS A 9 -20.10 5.75 -3.26
C LYS A 9 -20.38 5.40 -1.81
N ILE A 10 -20.55 4.12 -1.49
CA ILE A 10 -20.78 3.65 -0.12
C ILE A 10 -19.60 4.03 0.78
N THR A 11 -18.36 3.78 0.35
CA THR A 11 -17.16 4.13 1.11
C THR A 11 -17.07 5.64 1.32
N ARG A 12 -17.33 6.46 0.29
CA ARG A 12 -17.30 7.92 0.43
C ARG A 12 -18.37 8.42 1.40
N ASP A 13 -19.61 7.98 1.23
CA ASP A 13 -20.74 8.38 2.06
C ASP A 13 -20.47 7.98 3.54
N PHE A 14 -19.82 6.82 3.77
CA PHE A 14 -19.40 6.40 5.12
C PHE A 14 -18.35 7.34 5.73
N PHE A 15 -17.27 7.66 5.00
CA PHE A 15 -16.26 8.61 5.48
C PHE A 15 -16.86 9.98 5.80
N ASP A 16 -17.82 10.45 4.99
CA ASP A 16 -18.53 11.71 5.21
C ASP A 16 -19.44 11.74 6.44
N SER A 17 -19.91 10.56 6.87
CA SER A 17 -20.73 10.45 8.07
C SER A 17 -19.92 10.58 9.38
N LEU A 18 -18.58 10.49 9.30
CA LEU A 18 -17.71 10.54 10.46
C LEU A 18 -17.39 11.99 10.85
N LEU A 19 -17.58 12.31 12.13
CA LEU A 19 -17.23 13.60 12.73
C LEU A 19 -16.01 13.44 13.65
N LEU A 20 -15.17 14.47 13.71
CA LEU A 20 -14.02 14.50 14.62
C LEU A 20 -14.34 15.38 15.83
N GLU A 21 -14.19 14.83 17.03
CA GLU A 21 -14.21 15.60 18.27
C GLU A 21 -12.78 16.04 18.59
N THR A 22 -12.54 17.36 18.58
CA THR A 22 -11.21 17.90 18.86
C THR A 22 -10.96 17.98 20.36
N ARG A 23 -9.77 17.55 20.79
CA ARG A 23 -9.27 17.75 22.16
C ARG A 23 -8.17 18.79 22.17
N TYR A 24 -8.42 19.91 22.85
CA TYR A 24 -7.51 21.05 22.90
C TYR A 24 -6.58 21.05 24.11
N ILE A 25 -7.06 20.56 25.26
CA ILE A 25 -6.27 20.53 26.50
C ILE A 25 -5.30 19.36 26.43
N ASP A 26 -4.05 19.58 26.88
CA ASP A 26 -2.95 18.61 26.89
C ASP A 26 -2.48 18.12 25.50
N SER A 27 -2.71 18.90 24.44
CA SER A 27 -2.21 18.58 23.10
C SER A 27 -0.68 18.66 23.03
N VAL A 28 -0.07 17.73 22.31
CA VAL A 28 1.37 17.73 21.98
C VAL A 28 1.58 17.93 20.48
N LEU A 29 2.80 18.23 20.05
CA LEU A 29 3.15 18.24 18.63
C LEU A 29 2.93 16.83 18.05
N PRO A 30 2.06 16.65 17.05
CA PRO A 30 1.78 15.32 16.53
C PRO A 30 2.98 14.76 15.76
N SER A 31 3.16 13.45 15.85
CA SER A 31 4.09 12.71 15.02
C SER A 31 3.30 11.86 14.04
N THR A 32 3.70 11.88 12.77
CA THR A 32 3.19 10.96 11.74
C THR A 32 4.05 9.69 11.63
N LYS A 33 5.03 9.51 12.52
CA LYS A 33 5.85 8.30 12.50
C LYS A 33 4.99 7.07 12.76
N PHE A 34 5.30 6.00 12.05
CA PHE A 34 4.57 4.75 12.08
C PHE A 34 5.55 3.58 12.11
N GLU A 35 5.28 2.58 12.95
CA GLU A 35 6.11 1.38 13.05
C GLU A 35 5.35 0.18 12.49
N LEU A 36 5.98 -0.58 11.60
CA LEU A 36 5.42 -1.79 11.02
C LEU A 36 6.52 -2.80 10.72
N PHE A 37 6.34 -4.04 11.20
CA PHE A 37 7.27 -5.16 11.01
C PHE A 37 8.73 -4.85 11.38
N GLY A 38 8.94 -4.01 12.40
CA GLY A 38 10.27 -3.63 12.89
C GLY A 38 10.93 -2.45 12.16
N GLU A 39 10.25 -1.85 11.18
CA GLU A 39 10.71 -0.65 10.48
C GLU A 39 9.94 0.60 10.93
N VAL A 40 10.61 1.77 10.88
CA VAL A 40 10.03 3.08 11.21
C VAL A 40 9.85 3.91 9.94
N PHE A 41 8.62 4.37 9.71
CA PHE A 41 8.20 5.18 8.56
C PHE A 41 7.87 6.59 9.00
N ASP A 42 7.94 7.56 8.07
CA ASP A 42 7.65 8.97 8.36
C ASP A 42 6.16 9.32 8.26
N THR A 43 5.33 8.38 7.79
CA THR A 43 3.88 8.57 7.61
C THR A 43 3.12 7.26 7.85
N PRO A 44 1.89 7.30 8.40
CA PRO A 44 1.00 6.14 8.44
C PRO A 44 0.28 5.92 7.11
N ILE A 45 0.51 6.77 6.11
CA ILE A 45 -0.06 6.64 4.75
C ILE A 45 0.86 5.74 3.93
N MET A 46 0.26 4.74 3.27
CA MET A 46 0.98 3.73 2.52
C MET A 46 0.42 3.58 1.10
N THR A 47 1.20 3.01 0.20
CA THR A 47 0.74 2.76 -1.17
C THR A 47 -0.26 1.60 -1.20
N ALA A 48 -1.36 1.71 -1.95
CA ALA A 48 -2.17 0.53 -2.25
C ALA A 48 -1.44 -0.45 -3.19
N ALA A 49 -1.71 -1.75 -3.06
CA ALA A 49 -1.25 -2.77 -4.01
C ALA A 49 -2.06 -2.69 -5.32
N LEU A 50 -1.69 -1.74 -6.17
CA LEU A 50 -2.31 -1.50 -7.47
C LEU A 50 -1.79 -2.49 -8.52
N SER A 51 -2.54 -2.62 -9.62
CA SER A 51 -2.16 -3.41 -10.79
C SER A 51 -2.26 -2.55 -12.04
N HIS A 52 -1.61 -2.97 -13.13
CA HIS A 52 -1.69 -2.30 -14.44
C HIS A 52 -1.23 -0.84 -14.45
N LEU A 53 -0.36 -0.42 -13.52
CA LEU A 53 0.19 0.95 -13.51
C LEU A 53 1.05 1.26 -14.74
N GLY A 54 1.48 0.25 -15.49
CA GLY A 54 2.10 0.39 -16.82
C GLY A 54 1.22 1.15 -17.83
N ASN A 55 -0.10 1.13 -17.66
CA ASN A 55 -1.04 1.89 -18.50
C ASN A 55 -1.06 3.39 -18.16
N THR A 56 -0.59 3.77 -16.97
CA THR A 56 -0.55 5.16 -16.49
C THR A 56 0.83 5.78 -16.75
N ALA A 57 1.90 5.03 -16.49
CA ALA A 57 3.26 5.45 -16.72
C ALA A 57 4.14 4.25 -17.08
N LYS A 58 5.13 4.47 -17.95
CA LYS A 58 6.15 3.46 -18.24
C LYS A 58 6.85 3.07 -16.93
N ASN A 59 6.90 1.76 -16.63
CA ASN A 59 7.42 1.22 -15.37
C ASN A 59 6.71 1.78 -14.12
N GLY A 60 5.38 1.97 -14.21
CA GLY A 60 4.59 2.66 -13.18
C GLY A 60 4.77 2.10 -11.76
N MET A 61 4.87 0.78 -11.57
CA MET A 61 5.12 0.18 -10.25
C MET A 61 6.50 0.52 -9.68
N VAL A 62 7.55 0.55 -10.51
CA VAL A 62 8.91 0.92 -10.10
C VAL A 62 8.95 2.39 -9.68
N ILE A 63 8.36 3.27 -10.49
CA ILE A 63 8.24 4.71 -10.15
C ILE A 63 7.47 4.89 -8.83
N TYR A 64 6.42 4.10 -8.63
CA TYR A 64 5.63 4.14 -7.40
C TYR A 64 6.42 3.68 -6.17
N ALA A 65 7.24 2.64 -6.31
CA ALA A 65 8.17 2.18 -5.27
C ALA A 65 9.23 3.25 -4.95
N GLU A 66 9.84 3.87 -5.97
CA GLU A 66 10.79 4.98 -5.77
C GLU A 66 10.17 6.15 -5.03
N ALA A 67 8.91 6.49 -5.33
CA ALA A 67 8.17 7.54 -4.63
C ALA A 67 7.90 7.16 -3.17
N ALA A 68 7.47 5.93 -2.90
CA ALA A 68 7.28 5.42 -1.54
C ALA A 68 8.57 5.49 -0.71
N LYS A 69 9.71 5.10 -1.31
CA LYS A 69 11.02 5.23 -0.67
C LYS A 69 11.37 6.68 -0.36
N LYS A 70 11.17 7.60 -1.32
CA LYS A 70 11.45 9.04 -1.11
C LYS A 70 10.60 9.63 0.00
N ALA A 71 9.37 9.16 0.15
CA ALA A 71 8.45 9.55 1.23
C ALA A 71 8.67 8.79 2.54
N ASN A 72 9.59 7.82 2.57
CA ASN A 72 9.76 6.85 3.66
C ASN A 72 8.42 6.26 4.12
N ALA A 73 7.62 5.80 3.15
CA ALA A 73 6.32 5.18 3.33
C ALA A 73 6.39 3.68 3.00
N VAL A 74 5.46 2.91 3.57
CA VAL A 74 5.33 1.48 3.25
C VAL A 74 4.88 1.32 1.79
N HIS A 75 5.62 0.50 1.04
CA HIS A 75 5.24 0.10 -0.31
C HIS A 75 4.55 -1.27 -0.32
N TRP A 76 3.46 -1.40 -1.05
CA TRP A 76 2.73 -2.67 -1.21
C TRP A 76 2.69 -3.04 -2.69
N VAL A 77 3.01 -4.30 -2.98
CA VAL A 77 2.92 -4.86 -4.32
C VAL A 77 2.06 -6.13 -4.30
N GLY A 78 1.18 -6.23 -5.29
CA GLY A 78 0.26 -7.36 -5.43
C GLY A 78 0.78 -8.42 -6.41
N MET A 79 -0.12 -8.90 -7.26
CA MET A 79 0.22 -9.80 -8.36
C MET A 79 1.11 -9.06 -9.37
N GLY A 80 2.15 -9.75 -9.82
CA GLY A 80 3.14 -9.32 -10.79
C GLY A 80 4.05 -10.50 -11.11
N ASP A 81 4.81 -10.42 -12.19
CA ASP A 81 5.82 -11.42 -12.50
C ASP A 81 7.07 -11.24 -11.62
N ASP A 82 7.96 -12.24 -11.66
CA ASP A 82 9.17 -12.26 -10.82
C ASP A 82 10.10 -11.09 -11.18
N LYS A 83 10.18 -10.72 -12.46
CA LYS A 83 11.01 -9.63 -12.96
C LYS A 83 10.53 -8.26 -12.45
N GLU A 84 9.23 -8.02 -12.45
CA GLU A 84 8.65 -6.78 -11.92
C GLU A 84 8.96 -6.65 -10.43
N LEU A 85 8.89 -7.75 -9.66
CA LEU A 85 9.28 -7.74 -8.25
C LEU A 85 10.77 -7.42 -8.05
N GLU A 86 11.65 -8.02 -8.86
CA GLU A 86 13.09 -7.73 -8.85
C GLU A 86 13.40 -6.25 -9.17
N GLU A 87 12.72 -5.69 -10.17
CA GLU A 87 12.86 -4.27 -10.52
C GLU A 87 12.36 -3.35 -9.39
N ILE A 88 11.26 -3.72 -8.72
CA ILE A 88 10.74 -2.99 -7.55
C ILE A 88 11.73 -3.07 -6.39
N THR A 89 12.22 -4.25 -6.02
CA THR A 89 13.12 -4.40 -4.87
C THR A 89 14.48 -3.74 -5.11
N ALA A 90 14.95 -3.67 -6.37
CA ALA A 90 16.15 -2.93 -6.74
C ALA A 90 16.07 -1.42 -6.40
N THR A 91 14.87 -0.83 -6.32
CA THR A 91 14.68 0.55 -5.85
C THR A 91 15.06 0.75 -4.38
N LYS A 92 15.07 -0.34 -3.59
CA LYS A 92 15.24 -0.37 -2.13
C LYS A 92 14.08 0.27 -1.34
N ALA A 93 12.90 0.38 -1.93
CA ALA A 93 11.69 0.70 -1.17
C ALA A 93 11.37 -0.42 -0.18
N ARG A 94 10.93 -0.06 1.03
CA ARG A 94 10.44 -1.04 2.02
C ARG A 94 9.11 -1.60 1.52
N THR A 95 9.18 -2.79 0.94
CA THR A 95 8.09 -3.36 0.13
C THR A 95 7.53 -4.61 0.77
N ILE A 96 6.20 -4.70 0.83
CA ILE A 96 5.46 -5.90 1.24
C ILE A 96 4.82 -6.53 0.01
N LYS A 97 5.16 -7.80 -0.26
CA LYS A 97 4.57 -8.60 -1.33
C LYS A 97 3.32 -9.32 -0.83
N ILE A 98 2.19 -9.07 -1.47
CA ILE A 98 0.95 -9.83 -1.24
C ILE A 98 0.96 -11.06 -2.15
N ILE A 99 1.10 -12.24 -1.55
CA ILE A 99 0.98 -13.52 -2.25
C ILE A 99 -0.45 -14.03 -2.05
N LYS A 100 -1.22 -14.09 -3.14
CA LYS A 100 -2.61 -14.57 -3.12
C LYS A 100 -2.63 -16.10 -3.06
N PRO A 101 -3.72 -16.72 -2.56
CA PRO A 101 -3.91 -18.15 -2.68
C PRO A 101 -3.89 -18.58 -4.16
N HIS A 102 -3.19 -19.68 -4.44
CA HIS A 102 -3.18 -20.35 -5.74
C HIS A 102 -3.81 -21.74 -5.60
N LYS A 103 -4.40 -22.26 -6.68
CA LYS A 103 -4.91 -23.64 -6.71
C LYS A 103 -3.80 -24.65 -6.42
N ASP A 104 -2.60 -24.38 -6.92
CA ASP A 104 -1.40 -25.14 -6.60
C ASP A 104 -0.62 -24.43 -5.49
N ASN A 105 -0.51 -25.08 -4.33
CA ASN A 105 0.23 -24.54 -3.20
C ASN A 105 1.74 -24.44 -3.48
N ASN A 106 2.28 -25.22 -4.41
CA ASN A 106 3.69 -25.13 -4.78
C ASN A 106 4.02 -23.74 -5.36
N GLU A 107 3.09 -23.10 -6.07
CA GLU A 107 3.28 -21.73 -6.56
C GLU A 107 3.30 -20.72 -5.41
N VAL A 108 2.50 -20.92 -4.36
CA VAL A 108 2.55 -20.06 -3.16
C VAL A 108 3.92 -20.14 -2.51
N PHE A 109 4.44 -21.36 -2.29
CA PHE A 109 5.75 -21.56 -1.68
C PHE A 109 6.89 -21.02 -2.56
N ARG A 110 6.83 -21.24 -3.89
CA ARG A 110 7.80 -20.68 -4.83
C ARG A 110 7.84 -19.15 -4.78
N LYS A 111 6.67 -18.50 -4.68
CA LYS A 111 6.57 -17.05 -4.54
C LYS A 111 7.08 -16.54 -3.19
N ILE A 112 6.93 -17.30 -2.11
CA ILE A 112 7.50 -16.97 -0.80
C ILE A 112 9.02 -17.07 -0.85
N GLU A 113 9.56 -18.12 -1.49
CA GLU A 113 11.01 -18.33 -1.62
C GLU A 113 11.69 -17.26 -2.49
N HIS A 114 11.00 -16.76 -3.52
CA HIS A 114 11.50 -15.69 -4.39
C HIS A 114 11.50 -14.30 -3.75
N ALA A 115 10.55 -14.02 -2.84
CA ALA A 115 10.31 -12.69 -2.27
C ALA A 115 11.31 -12.31 -1.17
#